data_AF-A0A2P6TPK2-F1
#
_entry.id   AF-A0A2P6TPK2-F1
#
_cell.length_a   1.000
_cell.length_b   1.000
_cell.length_c   1.000
_cell.angle_alpha   90.00
_cell.angle_beta   90.00
_cell.angle_gamma   90.00
#
_symmetry.space_group_name_H-M   'P 1'
#
loop_
_entity.id
_entity.type
_entity.pdbx_description
1 polymer ?
#
loop_
_entity_poly.entity_id
_entity_poly.type
_entity_poly.pdbx_seq_one_letter_code
_entity_poly.pdbx_strand_id
1 'polypeptide(L)'
;MVMSLASTSGRIAGLGAALPTKPRLAARQTVQRLVRAQAARNADTKTNAAAVDVLTTAPSDGTAVGEIMVPEWANMSYDAQYDDIFSKPLNLKKVTPKPDPKAQAQAPGAKAIPFSDVYGKPRTKLFFNREFTAKDKIYLGYMAAVHLGALLAPFTFSWSNFAMFMGMYFITGCFGITLSYHRQLTHRSFTTPKWLEYIFAYCGVMSVQGDPLEWVSCHRYHHLHCETPLDPHSVYEGFWWSHMGWLLDDQATQSRVFDTSNAKDMANDPFYAHLNKHYTWHVVGQFLAIYLLGGFEALIWAGCLRTVWVYHITWFVNSAAHAWGYQDYETGDQSRNNWWVGLLGFGEGWHNNHHAFEFSARHGLEDYQWDMTWVVIQQLQKWGLASNVKLPSDKQKERLRLPKRTWEGAAIKA
;
A
#
# COMPACT_ATOMS: atom_id res chain seq x y z
N MET A 1 -14.17 -4.54 -33.36
CA MET A 1 -15.45 -5.27 -33.40
C MET A 1 -15.19 -6.69 -33.89
N VAL A 2 -14.94 -7.64 -32.98
CA VAL A 2 -15.01 -9.12 -33.17
C VAL A 2 -15.19 -9.68 -31.75
N MET A 3 -16.42 -9.85 -31.26
CA MET A 3 -17.31 -11.02 -31.32
C MET A 3 -16.95 -12.19 -30.39
N SER A 4 -17.85 -12.34 -29.41
CA SER A 4 -18.24 -13.54 -28.66
C SER A 4 -18.25 -14.83 -29.50
N LEU A 5 -17.74 -15.92 -28.94
CA LEU A 5 -18.09 -17.28 -29.37
C LEU A 5 -18.44 -18.16 -28.16
N ALA A 6 -19.75 -18.35 -28.01
CA ALA A 6 -20.31 -19.56 -27.42
C ALA A 6 -20.46 -20.60 -28.54
N SER A 7 -20.14 -21.87 -28.25
CA SER A 7 -20.46 -23.00 -29.12
C SER A 7 -20.80 -24.21 -28.27
N THR A 8 -22.00 -24.71 -28.51
CA THR A 8 -22.60 -25.94 -27.95
C THR A 8 -22.39 -27.13 -28.88
N SER A 9 -22.23 -28.29 -28.24
CA SER A 9 -22.67 -29.66 -28.61
C SER A 9 -21.98 -30.44 -29.75
N GLY A 10 -21.45 -31.61 -29.36
CA GLY A 10 -21.27 -32.79 -30.21
C GLY A 10 -21.01 -34.03 -29.35
N ARG A 11 -22.03 -34.89 -29.15
CA ARG A 11 -21.91 -36.20 -28.50
C ARG A 11 -21.43 -37.23 -29.52
N ILE A 12 -20.43 -38.04 -29.16
CA ILE A 12 -20.25 -39.41 -29.67
C ILE A 12 -19.96 -40.30 -28.46
N ALA A 13 -20.73 -41.39 -28.34
CA ALA A 13 -20.63 -42.40 -27.30
C ALA A 13 -19.81 -43.60 -27.80
N GLY A 14 -18.98 -44.17 -26.92
CA GLY A 14 -18.28 -45.44 -27.11
C GLY A 14 -17.67 -45.90 -25.77
N LEU A 15 -18.05 -47.09 -25.32
CA LEU A 15 -17.87 -47.63 -23.96
C LEU A 15 -16.41 -48.03 -23.61
N GLY A 16 -16.08 -47.95 -22.32
CA GLY A 16 -15.01 -48.78 -21.74
C GLY A 16 -14.50 -48.40 -20.33
N ALA A 17 -15.06 -49.08 -19.31
CA ALA A 17 -14.51 -49.31 -17.96
C ALA A 17 -14.56 -48.21 -16.87
N ALA A 18 -15.01 -48.64 -15.69
CA ALA A 18 -15.50 -47.86 -14.56
C ALA A 18 -14.45 -47.55 -13.49
N LEU A 19 -14.60 -46.42 -12.78
CA LEU A 19 -14.15 -46.17 -11.40
C LEU A 19 -15.08 -45.14 -10.72
N PRO A 20 -15.31 -45.20 -9.39
CA PRO A 20 -16.49 -44.63 -8.73
C PRO A 20 -16.41 -43.12 -8.48
N THR A 21 -17.58 -42.46 -8.48
CA THR A 21 -17.76 -41.01 -8.30
C THR A 21 -18.42 -40.64 -6.97
N LYS A 22 -18.01 -39.45 -6.46
CA LYS A 22 -18.57 -38.54 -5.43
C LYS A 22 -17.95 -38.64 -4.01
N PRO A 23 -17.77 -37.50 -3.27
CA PRO A 23 -18.57 -36.26 -3.33
C PRO A 23 -17.78 -34.91 -3.29
N ARG A 24 -18.06 -33.98 -4.21
CA ARG A 24 -17.57 -32.57 -4.12
C ARG A 24 -18.65 -31.49 -4.27
N LEU A 25 -19.95 -31.85 -4.22
CA LEU A 25 -21.04 -30.87 -4.36
C LEU A 25 -21.64 -30.36 -3.04
N ALA A 26 -21.46 -31.06 -1.91
CA ALA A 26 -22.03 -30.67 -0.62
C ALA A 26 -21.27 -29.50 0.05
N ALA A 27 -19.96 -29.38 -0.18
CA ALA A 27 -19.14 -28.37 0.50
C ALA A 27 -19.35 -26.93 -0.01
N ARG A 28 -19.77 -26.74 -1.27
CA ARG A 28 -19.99 -25.40 -1.86
C ARG A 28 -21.31 -24.75 -1.43
N GLN A 29 -22.34 -25.54 -1.13
CA GLN A 29 -23.65 -25.01 -0.71
C GLN A 29 -23.69 -24.63 0.78
N THR A 30 -22.86 -25.26 1.62
CA THR A 30 -22.77 -24.96 3.06
C THR A 30 -22.06 -23.63 3.34
N VAL A 31 -20.99 -23.31 2.59
CA VAL A 31 -20.25 -22.04 2.73
C VAL A 31 -21.11 -20.84 2.29
N GLN A 32 -21.89 -20.96 1.22
CA GLN A 32 -22.78 -19.88 0.77
C GLN A 32 -23.98 -19.64 1.71
N ARG A 33 -24.45 -20.65 2.45
CA ARG A 33 -25.50 -20.48 3.47
C ARG A 33 -24.98 -19.82 4.75
N LEU A 34 -23.74 -20.12 5.16
CA LEU A 34 -23.10 -19.49 6.33
C LEU A 34 -22.77 -18.01 6.09
N VAL A 35 -22.32 -17.65 4.89
CA VAL A 35 -22.05 -16.25 4.50
C VAL A 35 -23.34 -15.40 4.50
N ARG A 36 -24.48 -15.96 4.07
CA ARG A 36 -25.78 -15.27 4.08
C ARG A 36 -26.40 -15.15 5.48
N ALA A 37 -26.19 -16.14 6.35
CA ALA A 37 -26.67 -16.11 7.74
C ALA A 37 -25.89 -15.09 8.61
N GLN A 38 -24.60 -14.84 8.30
CA GLN A 38 -23.78 -13.84 8.99
C GLN A 38 -24.11 -12.40 8.53
N ALA A 39 -24.44 -12.22 7.24
CA ALA A 39 -24.85 -10.92 6.69
C ALA A 39 -26.16 -10.40 7.32
N ALA A 40 -27.06 -11.30 7.74
CA ALA A 40 -28.31 -10.93 8.42
C ALA A 40 -28.13 -10.56 9.90
N ARG A 41 -27.03 -10.97 10.55
CA ARG A 41 -26.72 -10.65 11.96
C ARG A 41 -25.97 -9.33 12.14
N ASN A 42 -25.32 -8.82 11.09
CA ASN A 42 -24.54 -7.57 11.13
C ASN A 42 -25.37 -6.31 10.82
N ALA A 43 -26.70 -6.43 10.68
CA ALA A 43 -27.60 -5.31 10.48
C ALA A 43 -27.95 -4.55 11.78
N ASP A 44 -27.57 -5.11 12.94
CA ASP A 44 -27.89 -4.53 14.25
C ASP A 44 -26.62 -4.47 15.09
N THR A 45 -25.96 -3.31 15.13
CA THR A 45 -25.15 -2.81 16.27
C THR A 45 -24.50 -1.48 15.92
N LYS A 46 -25.11 -0.39 16.39
CA LYS A 46 -24.46 0.91 16.56
C LYS A 46 -23.49 0.81 17.73
N THR A 47 -22.18 0.74 17.48
CA THR A 47 -21.13 1.06 18.47
C THR A 47 -19.77 1.07 17.78
N ASN A 48 -19.42 2.21 17.17
CA ASN A 48 -18.05 2.50 16.73
C ASN A 48 -17.71 3.93 17.17
N ALA A 49 -17.31 4.07 18.43
CA ALA A 49 -16.77 5.31 18.99
C ALA A 49 -15.77 5.07 20.14
N ALA A 50 -15.21 3.87 20.29
CA ALA A 50 -14.42 3.49 21.47
C ALA A 50 -12.99 2.98 21.19
N ALA A 51 -12.38 3.38 20.07
CA ALA A 51 -10.98 3.03 19.77
C ALA A 51 -10.01 4.22 19.87
N VAL A 52 -10.45 5.38 20.38
CA VAL A 52 -9.62 6.60 20.47
C VAL A 52 -9.24 6.95 21.92
N ASP A 53 -9.68 6.19 22.93
CA ASP A 53 -9.53 6.61 24.35
C ASP A 53 -8.74 5.64 25.26
N VAL A 54 -7.90 4.77 24.71
CA VAL A 54 -7.07 3.85 25.54
C VAL A 54 -5.73 4.48 25.98
N LEU A 55 -5.49 5.77 25.72
CA LEU A 55 -4.26 6.47 26.11
C LEU A 55 -4.48 7.74 26.97
N THR A 56 -5.66 7.91 27.56
CA THR A 56 -6.07 9.18 28.20
C THR A 56 -6.56 9.02 29.65
N THR A 57 -6.04 8.07 30.44
CA THR A 57 -6.16 8.15 31.92
C THR A 57 -4.96 7.52 32.61
N ALA A 58 -3.92 8.32 32.89
CA ALA A 58 -2.93 7.98 33.92
C ALA A 58 -3.34 8.71 35.21
N PRO A 59 -3.58 8.01 36.34
CA PRO A 59 -3.85 8.65 37.61
C PRO A 59 -2.55 9.21 38.23
N SER A 60 -2.66 10.37 38.88
CA SER A 60 -1.54 11.19 39.36
C SER A 60 -1.05 10.84 40.78
N ASP A 61 -1.22 9.60 41.23
CA ASP A 61 -1.05 9.22 42.63
C ASP A 61 -0.26 7.91 42.79
N GLY A 62 1.05 7.96 42.48
CA GLY A 62 2.13 7.23 43.17
C GLY A 62 1.99 5.74 43.50
N THR A 63 1.01 5.04 42.94
CA THR A 63 0.71 3.63 43.19
C THR A 63 1.40 2.81 42.12
N ALA A 64 2.04 1.72 42.55
CA ALA A 64 2.87 0.87 41.71
C ALA A 64 2.14 0.55 40.39
N VAL A 65 2.77 0.93 39.28
CA VAL A 65 2.34 0.57 37.93
C VAL A 65 2.33 -0.96 37.89
N GLY A 66 1.14 -1.55 38.00
CA GLY A 66 0.98 -2.98 37.74
C GLY A 66 1.60 -3.27 36.39
N GLU A 67 2.43 -4.32 36.31
CA GLU A 67 3.09 -4.75 35.09
C GLU A 67 2.11 -4.62 33.92
N ILE A 68 2.38 -3.70 33.00
CA ILE A 68 1.65 -3.62 31.75
C ILE A 68 1.88 -4.97 31.11
N MET A 69 0.87 -5.86 31.14
CA MET A 69 0.97 -7.15 30.48
C MET A 69 1.12 -6.86 28.98
N VAL A 70 2.37 -6.87 28.52
CA VAL A 70 2.71 -6.86 27.11
C VAL A 70 1.97 -8.04 26.51
N PRO A 71 1.06 -7.85 25.53
CA PRO A 71 0.36 -8.96 24.91
C PRO A 71 1.39 -9.99 24.46
N GLU A 72 1.16 -11.27 24.73
CA GLU A 72 2.12 -12.36 24.47
C GLU A 72 2.73 -12.29 23.05
N TRP A 73 1.97 -11.77 22.09
CA TRP A 73 2.37 -11.56 20.70
C TRP A 73 3.40 -10.45 20.45
N ALA A 74 3.47 -9.43 21.29
CA ALA A 74 4.44 -8.34 21.11
C ALA A 74 5.88 -8.78 21.38
N ASN A 75 6.08 -9.92 22.04
CA ASN A 75 7.41 -10.54 22.23
C ASN A 75 7.71 -11.62 21.18
N MET A 76 6.77 -11.90 20.26
CA MET A 76 6.95 -12.91 19.22
C MET A 76 7.70 -12.32 18.02
N SER A 77 8.47 -13.17 17.35
CA SER A 77 8.99 -12.85 16.03
C SER A 77 7.84 -12.70 15.01
N TYR A 78 8.08 -11.95 13.92
CA TYR A 78 7.16 -11.92 12.79
C TYR A 78 6.84 -13.34 12.32
N ASP A 79 7.85 -14.21 12.33
CA ASP A 79 7.73 -15.57 11.87
C ASP A 79 6.70 -16.39 12.66
N ALA A 80 6.75 -16.28 13.99
CA ALA A 80 5.83 -16.98 14.87
C ALA A 80 4.42 -16.38 14.81
N GLN A 81 4.31 -15.05 14.69
CA GLN A 81 3.01 -14.39 14.49
C GLN A 81 2.36 -14.85 13.18
N TYR A 82 3.14 -14.98 12.10
CA TYR A 82 2.64 -15.38 10.79
C TYR A 82 1.97 -16.75 10.85
N ASP A 83 2.68 -17.73 11.43
CA ASP A 83 2.19 -19.11 11.49
C ASP A 83 0.92 -19.20 12.36
N ASP A 84 0.83 -18.43 13.45
CA ASP A 84 -0.39 -18.39 14.29
C ASP A 84 -1.57 -17.73 13.56
N ILE A 85 -1.38 -16.55 12.96
CA ILE A 85 -2.44 -15.77 12.31
C ILE A 85 -3.05 -16.55 11.15
N PHE A 86 -2.21 -17.11 10.28
CA PHE A 86 -2.67 -17.84 9.08
C PHE A 86 -3.16 -19.26 9.39
N SER A 87 -3.02 -19.74 10.64
CA SER A 87 -3.65 -21.00 11.08
C SER A 87 -5.16 -20.87 11.38
N LYS A 88 -5.68 -19.64 11.45
CA LYS A 88 -7.05 -19.32 11.88
C LYS A 88 -7.76 -18.48 10.81
N PRO A 89 -9.11 -18.38 10.84
CA PRO A 89 -9.83 -17.41 10.00
C PRO A 89 -9.36 -15.98 10.29
N LEU A 90 -9.00 -15.25 9.23
CA LEU A 90 -8.45 -13.90 9.35
C LEU A 90 -9.50 -12.88 9.78
N ASN A 91 -9.10 -11.96 10.67
CA ASN A 91 -9.89 -10.80 11.06
C ASN A 91 -9.08 -9.51 10.81
N LEU A 92 -9.26 -8.95 9.61
CA LEU A 92 -8.53 -7.75 9.17
C LEU A 92 -8.87 -6.48 9.96
N LYS A 93 -9.90 -6.49 10.81
CA LYS A 93 -10.31 -5.29 11.58
C LYS A 93 -9.69 -5.23 12.97
N LYS A 94 -9.15 -6.34 13.44
CA LYS A 94 -8.53 -6.41 14.77
C LYS A 94 -7.07 -5.98 14.65
N VAL A 95 -6.69 -4.94 15.38
CA VAL A 95 -5.28 -4.51 15.49
C VAL A 95 -4.42 -5.70 15.92
N THR A 96 -3.31 -5.91 15.21
CA THR A 96 -2.32 -6.93 15.54
C THR A 96 -1.12 -6.26 16.21
N PRO A 97 -0.64 -6.73 17.38
CA PRO A 97 0.58 -6.22 17.97
C PRO A 97 1.78 -6.40 17.03
N LYS A 98 2.62 -5.37 16.93
CA LYS A 98 3.85 -5.43 16.13
C LYS A 98 4.81 -6.49 16.69
N PRO A 99 5.53 -7.25 15.83
CA PRO A 99 6.47 -8.26 16.28
C PRO A 99 7.73 -7.65 16.90
N ASP A 100 8.44 -8.41 17.74
CA ASP A 100 9.75 -8.02 18.26
C ASP A 100 10.83 -8.18 17.16
N PRO A 101 11.48 -7.08 16.73
CA PRO A 101 12.55 -7.14 15.73
C PRO A 101 13.74 -8.00 16.16
N LYS A 102 14.06 -8.06 17.46
CA LYS A 102 15.16 -8.88 17.98
C LYS A 102 14.82 -10.36 17.93
N ALA A 103 13.59 -10.72 18.30
CA ALA A 103 13.11 -12.09 18.16
C ALA A 103 13.09 -12.51 16.68
N GLN A 104 12.70 -11.61 15.77
CA GLN A 104 12.75 -11.88 14.33
C GLN A 104 14.16 -12.06 13.80
N ALA A 105 15.13 -11.26 14.24
CA ALA A 105 16.53 -11.43 13.86
C ALA A 105 17.11 -12.79 14.27
N GLN A 106 16.57 -13.41 15.32
CA GLN A 106 16.95 -14.74 15.81
C GLN A 106 16.10 -15.87 15.20
N ALA A 107 15.09 -15.55 14.40
CA ALA A 107 14.16 -16.55 13.85
C ALA A 107 14.85 -17.46 12.81
N PRO A 108 14.56 -18.77 12.80
CA PRO A 108 15.17 -19.71 11.85
C PRO A 108 14.94 -19.32 10.38
N GLY A 109 16.04 -19.06 9.67
CA GLY A 109 16.05 -18.72 8.25
C GLY A 109 15.80 -17.23 7.95
N ALA A 110 15.65 -16.38 8.97
CA ALA A 110 15.66 -14.93 8.79
C ALA A 110 17.03 -14.47 8.29
N LYS A 111 17.03 -13.51 7.36
CA LYS A 111 18.23 -12.92 6.77
C LYS A 111 18.13 -11.41 6.81
N ALA A 112 19.26 -10.76 7.10
CA ALA A 112 19.35 -9.32 7.02
C ALA A 112 19.05 -8.84 5.59
N ILE A 113 18.28 -7.77 5.46
CA ILE A 113 18.20 -7.02 4.21
C ILE A 113 19.56 -6.34 4.00
N PRO A 114 20.14 -6.37 2.78
CA PRO A 114 21.43 -5.75 2.53
C PRO A 114 21.48 -4.30 3.03
N PHE A 115 22.54 -3.96 3.79
CA PHE A 115 22.75 -2.62 4.36
C PHE A 115 21.65 -2.14 5.30
N SER A 116 20.96 -3.06 5.97
CA SER A 116 19.88 -2.78 6.92
C SER A 116 20.04 -3.60 8.21
N ASP A 117 19.45 -3.10 9.29
CA ASP A 117 19.23 -3.78 10.57
C ASP A 117 17.94 -4.62 10.59
N VAL A 118 17.18 -4.64 9.49
CA VAL A 118 15.94 -5.41 9.34
C VAL A 118 16.22 -6.84 8.86
N TYR A 119 15.65 -7.82 9.56
CA TYR A 119 15.78 -9.24 9.23
C TYR A 119 14.45 -9.80 8.76
N GLY A 120 14.41 -10.33 7.53
CA GLY A 120 13.20 -10.88 6.92
C GLY A 120 13.38 -12.31 6.41
N LYS A 121 12.25 -12.96 6.12
CA LYS A 121 12.19 -14.29 5.54
C LYS A 121 11.10 -14.36 4.48
N PRO A 122 11.44 -14.62 3.20
CA PRO A 122 10.44 -14.78 2.15
C PRO A 122 9.43 -15.88 2.47
N ARG A 123 8.14 -15.53 2.38
CA ARG A 123 7.02 -16.47 2.57
C ARG A 123 6.52 -17.06 1.25
N THR A 124 6.78 -16.36 0.16
CA THR A 124 6.41 -16.78 -1.18
C THR A 124 7.65 -16.86 -2.06
N LYS A 125 7.62 -17.77 -3.04
CA LYS A 125 8.65 -17.80 -4.08
C LYS A 125 8.22 -16.81 -5.16
N LEU A 126 8.86 -15.64 -5.24
CA LEU A 126 8.36 -14.52 -6.07
C LEU A 126 8.29 -14.83 -7.58
N PHE A 127 9.39 -15.32 -8.16
CA PHE A 127 9.56 -15.36 -9.62
C PHE A 127 9.55 -16.76 -10.22
N PHE A 128 9.94 -17.79 -9.45
CA PHE A 128 10.14 -19.15 -9.96
C PHE A 128 9.51 -20.18 -9.03
N ASN A 129 9.15 -21.33 -9.59
CA ASN A 129 8.68 -22.51 -8.83
C ASN A 129 7.45 -22.25 -7.94
N ARG A 130 6.51 -21.44 -8.43
CA ARG A 130 5.17 -21.22 -7.84
C ARG A 130 4.08 -21.42 -8.91
N GLU A 131 2.86 -21.68 -8.48
CA GLU A 131 1.70 -21.67 -9.37
C GLU A 131 1.23 -20.23 -9.59
N PHE A 132 1.12 -19.81 -10.86
CA PHE A 132 0.65 -18.47 -11.21
C PHE A 132 -0.84 -18.52 -11.57
N THR A 133 -1.63 -17.68 -10.89
CA THR A 133 -3.03 -17.46 -11.24
C THR A 133 -3.16 -16.76 -12.60
N ALA A 134 -4.36 -16.71 -13.17
CA ALA A 134 -4.60 -15.96 -14.39
C ALA A 134 -4.32 -14.46 -14.20
N LYS A 135 -4.67 -13.90 -13.04
CA LYS A 135 -4.40 -12.50 -12.71
C LYS A 135 -2.91 -12.22 -12.61
N ASP A 136 -2.14 -13.09 -11.95
CA ASP A 136 -0.69 -12.94 -11.84
C ASP A 136 -0.04 -12.84 -13.22
N LYS A 137 -0.46 -13.70 -14.16
CA LYS A 137 0.04 -13.68 -15.54
C LYS A 137 -0.30 -12.39 -16.27
N ILE A 138 -1.50 -11.85 -16.05
CA ILE A 138 -1.93 -10.56 -16.64
C ILE A 138 -1.09 -9.42 -16.07
N TYR A 139 -0.93 -9.36 -14.74
CA TYR A 139 -0.11 -8.34 -14.08
C TYR A 139 1.36 -8.41 -14.52
N LEU A 140 1.94 -9.60 -14.56
CA LEU A 140 3.30 -9.83 -15.04
C LEU A 140 3.47 -9.41 -16.50
N GLY A 141 2.53 -9.79 -17.37
CA GLY A 141 2.55 -9.41 -18.78
C GLY A 141 2.46 -7.89 -18.97
N TYR A 142 1.57 -7.23 -18.22
CA TYR A 142 1.46 -5.77 -18.24
C TYR A 142 2.73 -5.09 -17.73
N MET A 143 3.25 -5.50 -16.56
CA MET A 143 4.48 -4.96 -16.00
C MET A 143 5.64 -5.16 -16.99
N ALA A 144 5.82 -6.36 -17.53
CA ALA A 144 6.86 -6.63 -18.52
C ALA A 144 6.72 -5.70 -19.74
N ALA A 145 5.50 -5.52 -20.28
CA ALA A 145 5.27 -4.65 -21.43
C ALA A 145 5.65 -3.19 -21.16
N VAL A 146 5.23 -2.60 -20.04
CA VAL A 146 5.58 -1.20 -19.74
C VAL A 146 7.06 -1.00 -19.42
N HIS A 147 7.71 -1.99 -18.79
CA HIS A 147 9.16 -1.94 -18.53
C HIS A 147 9.96 -2.07 -19.83
N LEU A 148 9.60 -3.01 -20.71
CA LEU A 148 10.22 -3.14 -22.03
C LEU A 148 10.01 -1.88 -22.89
N GLY A 149 8.82 -1.29 -22.84
CA GLY A 149 8.56 0.00 -23.51
C GLY A 149 9.41 1.14 -22.95
N ALA A 150 9.61 1.20 -21.63
CA ALA A 150 10.45 2.22 -21.00
C ALA A 150 11.93 2.12 -21.43
N LEU A 151 12.43 0.91 -21.73
CA LEU A 151 13.79 0.71 -22.26
C LEU A 151 14.01 1.33 -23.64
N LEU A 152 12.95 1.72 -24.36
CA LEU A 152 13.04 2.42 -25.65
C LEU A 152 13.28 3.93 -25.50
N ALA A 153 13.19 4.48 -24.28
CA ALA A 153 13.30 5.92 -24.05
C ALA A 153 14.63 6.52 -24.54
N PRO A 154 15.82 5.91 -24.33
CA PRO A 154 17.08 6.47 -24.83
C PRO A 154 17.11 6.65 -26.36
N PHE A 155 16.42 5.80 -27.11
CA PHE A 155 16.38 5.85 -28.58
C PHE A 155 15.39 6.88 -29.13
N THR A 156 14.50 7.40 -28.28
CA THR A 156 13.44 8.35 -28.64
C THR A 156 13.56 9.66 -27.87
N PHE A 157 14.75 9.94 -27.33
CA PHE A 157 14.99 11.13 -26.52
C PHE A 157 14.76 12.42 -27.30
N SER A 158 13.98 13.31 -26.70
CA SER A 158 13.94 14.72 -27.06
C SER A 158 13.58 15.52 -25.81
N TRP A 159 13.91 16.80 -25.78
CA TRP A 159 13.51 17.68 -24.67
C TRP A 159 11.99 17.79 -24.53
N SER A 160 11.24 17.68 -25.64
CA SER A 160 9.77 17.63 -25.62
C SER A 160 9.28 16.39 -24.88
N ASN A 161 9.82 15.22 -25.22
CA ASN A 161 9.43 13.96 -24.59
C ASN A 161 9.81 13.91 -23.11
N PHE A 162 10.98 14.45 -22.76
CA PHE A 162 11.38 14.62 -21.36
C PHE A 162 10.44 15.56 -20.60
N ALA A 163 10.05 16.69 -21.19
CA ALA A 163 9.09 17.62 -20.57
C ALA A 163 7.72 16.96 -20.36
N MET A 164 7.23 16.18 -21.32
CA MET A 164 6.00 15.40 -21.19
C MET A 164 6.09 14.37 -20.06
N PHE A 165 7.21 13.65 -19.96
CA PHE A 165 7.48 12.74 -18.85
C PHE A 165 7.43 13.48 -17.51
N MET A 166 8.14 14.61 -17.37
CA MET A 166 8.17 15.39 -16.12
C MET A 166 6.78 15.91 -15.73
N GLY A 167 6.02 16.43 -16.70
CA GLY A 167 4.64 16.89 -16.46
C GLY A 167 3.73 15.76 -16.00
N MET A 168 3.77 14.62 -16.68
CA MET A 168 2.96 13.45 -16.31
C MET A 168 3.42 12.80 -15.01
N TYR A 169 4.71 12.84 -14.70
CA TYR A 169 5.27 12.39 -13.43
C TYR A 169 4.75 13.26 -12.27
N PHE A 170 4.72 14.59 -12.43
CA PHE A 170 4.14 15.48 -11.43
C PHE A 170 2.63 15.30 -11.29
N ILE A 171 1.89 15.18 -12.39
CA ILE A 171 0.44 14.95 -12.38
C ILE A 171 0.10 13.63 -11.69
N THR A 172 0.71 12.52 -12.12
CA THR A 172 0.33 11.19 -11.60
C THR A 172 0.96 10.90 -10.23
N GLY A 173 2.21 11.30 -10.00
CA GLY A 173 2.91 11.12 -8.74
C GLY A 173 2.48 12.13 -7.69
N CYS A 174 2.74 13.42 -7.90
CA CYS A 174 2.49 14.45 -6.90
C CYS A 174 1.00 14.73 -6.70
N PHE A 175 0.23 15.01 -7.76
CA PHE A 175 -1.21 15.27 -7.58
C PHE A 175 -2.01 13.99 -7.34
N GLY A 176 -1.71 12.93 -8.08
CA GLY A 176 -2.44 11.67 -8.00
C GLY A 176 -2.16 10.86 -6.74
N ILE A 177 -0.92 10.39 -6.58
CA ILE A 177 -0.57 9.49 -5.48
C ILE A 177 -0.40 10.24 -4.16
N THR A 178 0.50 11.21 -4.10
CA THR A 178 0.92 11.81 -2.81
C THR A 178 -0.13 12.75 -2.25
N LEU A 179 -0.60 13.72 -3.06
CA LEU A 179 -1.60 14.69 -2.64
C LEU A 179 -2.98 14.04 -2.46
N SER A 180 -3.48 13.30 -3.46
CA SER A 180 -4.83 12.75 -3.44
C SER A 180 -4.93 11.43 -2.69
N TYR A 181 -4.47 10.32 -3.28
CA TYR A 181 -4.71 8.98 -2.73
C TYR A 181 -4.18 8.86 -1.31
N HIS A 182 -2.98 9.36 -1.07
CA HIS A 182 -2.34 9.25 0.22
C HIS A 182 -2.85 10.28 1.23
N ARG A 183 -2.51 11.56 1.08
CA ARG A 183 -2.78 12.57 2.12
C ARG A 183 -4.25 12.97 2.20
N GLN A 184 -4.93 13.14 1.07
CA GLN A 184 -6.32 13.60 1.05
C GLN A 184 -7.33 12.48 1.32
N LEU A 185 -7.27 11.38 0.57
CA LEU A 185 -8.30 10.33 0.59
C LEU A 185 -8.06 9.30 1.71
N THR A 186 -6.81 8.86 1.88
CA THR A 186 -6.49 7.90 2.93
C THR A 186 -6.51 8.55 4.31
N HIS A 187 -5.70 9.60 4.50
CA HIS A 187 -5.44 10.17 5.82
C HIS A 187 -6.30 11.37 6.18
N ARG A 188 -7.01 11.93 5.20
CA ARG A 188 -7.87 13.12 5.38
C ARG A 188 -7.10 14.26 6.06
N SER A 189 -5.86 14.47 5.63
CA SER A 189 -4.93 15.44 6.22
C SER A 189 -5.35 16.89 5.91
N PHE A 190 -6.18 17.08 4.90
CA PHE A 190 -6.79 18.36 4.51
C PHE A 190 -8.08 18.11 3.73
N THR A 191 -8.82 19.17 3.42
CA THR A 191 -10.04 19.13 2.61
C THR A 191 -9.92 20.11 1.44
N THR A 192 -10.47 19.75 0.27
CA THR A 192 -10.64 20.65 -0.88
C THR A 192 -12.10 20.64 -1.33
N PRO A 193 -12.55 21.58 -2.16
CA PRO A 193 -13.81 21.44 -2.88
C PRO A 193 -13.87 20.12 -3.66
N LYS A 194 -15.05 19.49 -3.71
CA LYS A 194 -15.22 18.14 -4.30
C LYS A 194 -14.78 18.03 -5.75
N TRP A 195 -15.02 19.06 -6.57
CA TRP A 195 -14.58 19.06 -7.97
C TRP A 195 -13.05 18.95 -8.08
N LEU A 196 -12.30 19.58 -7.17
CA LEU A 196 -10.85 19.55 -7.15
C LEU A 196 -10.32 18.23 -6.58
N GLU A 197 -10.98 17.70 -5.53
CA GLU A 197 -10.70 16.36 -5.00
C GLU A 197 -10.82 15.30 -6.11
N TYR A 198 -11.89 15.36 -6.90
CA TYR A 198 -12.12 14.44 -8.01
C TYR A 198 -11.09 14.58 -9.14
N ILE A 199 -10.64 15.81 -9.46
CA ILE A 199 -9.56 16.02 -10.43
C ILE A 199 -8.28 15.33 -9.94
N PHE A 200 -7.87 15.56 -8.69
CA PHE A 200 -6.66 14.94 -8.16
C PHE A 200 -6.80 13.42 -8.03
N ALA A 201 -7.96 12.90 -7.66
CA ALA A 201 -8.23 11.47 -7.65
C ALA A 201 -8.12 10.86 -9.06
N TYR A 202 -8.60 11.57 -10.09
CA TYR A 202 -8.44 11.12 -11.47
C TYR A 202 -6.98 11.13 -11.93
N CYS A 203 -6.17 12.10 -11.48
CA CYS A 203 -4.72 12.05 -11.67
C CYS A 203 -4.11 10.78 -11.03
N GLY A 204 -4.66 10.32 -9.90
CA GLY A 204 -4.30 9.06 -9.25
C GLY A 204 -4.65 7.84 -10.11
N VAL A 205 -5.80 7.81 -10.76
CA VAL A 205 -6.16 6.74 -11.71
C VAL A 205 -5.14 6.63 -12.85
N MET A 206 -4.64 7.77 -13.33
CA MET A 206 -3.63 7.84 -14.39
C MET A 206 -2.26 7.28 -13.97
N SER A 207 -1.97 7.17 -12.67
CA SER A 207 -0.74 6.56 -12.15
C SER A 207 -0.66 5.04 -12.38
N VAL A 208 -1.81 4.40 -12.65
CA VAL A 208 -1.96 2.95 -12.84
C VAL A 208 -1.60 2.13 -11.58
N GLN A 209 -1.92 2.62 -10.38
CA GLN A 209 -1.63 1.91 -9.12
C GLN A 209 -2.85 1.26 -8.45
N GLY A 210 -3.97 1.16 -9.16
CA GLY A 210 -5.26 0.72 -8.62
C GLY A 210 -6.26 1.87 -8.62
N ASP A 211 -7.53 1.53 -8.51
CA ASP A 211 -8.56 2.55 -8.35
C ASP A 211 -8.51 3.17 -6.93
N PRO A 212 -9.13 4.35 -6.72
CA PRO A 212 -9.01 5.06 -5.47
C PRO A 212 -9.51 4.26 -4.26
N LEU A 213 -10.56 3.43 -4.42
CA LEU A 213 -11.15 2.68 -3.33
C LEU A 213 -10.22 1.55 -2.88
N GLU A 214 -9.72 0.76 -3.84
CA GLU A 214 -8.79 -0.34 -3.56
C GLU A 214 -7.48 0.17 -2.98
N TRP A 215 -6.91 1.25 -3.53
CA TRP A 215 -5.66 1.83 -3.05
C TRP A 215 -5.79 2.34 -1.60
N VAL A 216 -6.83 3.14 -1.32
CA VAL A 216 -7.09 3.67 0.02
C VAL A 216 -7.36 2.54 1.02
N SER A 217 -8.14 1.54 0.63
CA SER A 217 -8.40 0.37 1.48
C SER A 217 -7.12 -0.39 1.83
N CYS A 218 -6.29 -0.68 0.83
CA CYS A 218 -5.00 -1.36 1.01
C CYS A 218 -4.09 -0.54 1.94
N HIS A 219 -3.97 0.76 1.71
CA HIS A 219 -3.10 1.64 2.50
C HIS A 219 -3.57 1.79 3.95
N ARG A 220 -4.89 1.87 4.18
CA ARG A 220 -5.45 1.87 5.55
C ARG A 220 -5.16 0.55 6.28
N TYR A 221 -5.15 -0.59 5.58
CA TYR A 221 -4.73 -1.86 6.19
C TYR A 221 -3.23 -1.93 6.44
N HIS A 222 -2.41 -1.38 5.55
CA HIS A 222 -0.98 -1.25 5.80
C HIS A 222 -0.74 -0.49 7.11
N HIS A 223 -1.34 0.68 7.30
CA HIS A 223 -1.21 1.42 8.57
C HIS A 223 -1.74 0.65 9.78
N LEU A 224 -2.91 0.00 9.66
CA LEU A 224 -3.50 -0.77 10.76
C LEU A 224 -2.65 -1.97 11.20
N HIS A 225 -1.95 -2.59 10.25
CA HIS A 225 -1.24 -3.85 10.44
C HIS A 225 0.26 -3.75 10.17
N CYS A 226 0.80 -2.54 10.10
CA CYS A 226 2.15 -2.25 9.64
C CYS A 226 3.17 -3.17 10.31
N GLU A 227 4.00 -3.84 9.50
CA GLU A 227 5.02 -4.79 9.96
C GLU A 227 4.49 -6.04 10.67
N THR A 228 3.18 -6.31 10.62
CA THR A 228 2.58 -7.58 11.07
C THR A 228 2.26 -8.49 9.89
N PRO A 229 1.96 -9.78 10.12
CA PRO A 229 1.62 -10.71 9.02
C PRO A 229 0.41 -10.30 8.16
N LEU A 230 -0.44 -9.39 8.64
CA LEU A 230 -1.59 -8.87 7.90
C LEU A 230 -1.25 -7.65 7.04
N ASP A 231 -0.06 -7.08 7.15
CA ASP A 231 0.40 -6.03 6.24
C ASP A 231 0.64 -6.61 4.83
N PRO A 232 -0.01 -6.07 3.78
CA PRO A 232 0.14 -6.56 2.42
C PRO A 232 1.59 -6.52 1.90
N HIS A 233 2.42 -5.60 2.39
CA HIS A 233 3.77 -5.38 1.85
C HIS A 233 4.85 -5.28 2.95
N SER A 234 4.68 -6.04 4.04
CA SER A 234 5.65 -6.09 5.14
C SER A 234 7.07 -6.37 4.67
N VAL A 235 8.02 -5.55 5.14
CA VAL A 235 9.45 -5.72 4.87
C VAL A 235 10.03 -7.00 5.50
N TYR A 236 9.34 -7.58 6.50
CA TYR A 236 9.74 -8.85 7.13
C TYR A 236 9.56 -10.06 6.21
N GLU A 237 8.82 -9.97 5.10
CA GLU A 237 8.80 -11.00 4.05
C GLU A 237 9.90 -10.76 2.99
N GLY A 238 10.75 -9.75 3.20
CA GLY A 238 11.93 -9.44 2.41
C GLY A 238 11.74 -8.22 1.50
N PHE A 239 12.86 -7.59 1.16
CA PHE A 239 12.90 -6.37 0.35
C PHE A 239 12.08 -6.49 -0.95
N TRP A 240 12.28 -7.58 -1.71
CA TRP A 240 11.59 -7.76 -2.99
C TRP A 240 10.08 -8.04 -2.83
N TRP A 241 9.65 -8.62 -1.71
CA TRP A 241 8.23 -8.74 -1.39
C TRP A 241 7.61 -7.35 -1.21
N SER A 242 8.17 -6.55 -0.29
CA SER A 242 7.70 -5.18 -0.01
C SER A 242 7.78 -4.24 -1.22
N HIS A 243 8.78 -4.41 -2.09
CA HIS A 243 8.96 -3.58 -3.27
C HIS A 243 7.89 -3.87 -4.34
N MET A 244 7.80 -5.12 -4.81
CA MET A 244 6.88 -5.47 -5.91
C MET A 244 6.25 -6.84 -5.80
N GLY A 245 6.79 -7.73 -4.96
CA GLY A 245 6.36 -9.11 -4.88
C GLY A 245 4.91 -9.27 -4.44
N TRP A 246 4.43 -8.41 -3.54
CA TRP A 246 3.03 -8.38 -3.13
C TRP A 246 2.08 -8.09 -4.30
N LEU A 247 2.48 -7.30 -5.31
CA LEU A 247 1.68 -7.06 -6.50
C LEU A 247 1.67 -8.24 -7.47
N LEU A 248 2.67 -9.12 -7.38
CA LEU A 248 2.87 -10.25 -8.27
C LEU A 248 2.32 -11.57 -7.72
N ASP A 249 1.69 -11.54 -6.54
CA ASP A 249 1.04 -12.69 -5.90
C ASP A 249 -0.40 -12.33 -5.46
N ASP A 250 -1.35 -12.44 -6.39
CA ASP A 250 -2.77 -12.11 -6.16
C ASP A 250 -3.33 -12.90 -4.98
N GLN A 251 -3.03 -14.19 -4.86
CA GLN A 251 -3.59 -15.01 -3.79
C GLN A 251 -3.10 -14.55 -2.42
N ALA A 252 -1.79 -14.36 -2.27
CA ALA A 252 -1.20 -13.92 -1.01
C ALA A 252 -1.70 -12.52 -0.63
N THR A 253 -1.75 -11.59 -1.58
CA THR A 253 -2.18 -10.21 -1.32
C THR A 253 -3.66 -10.11 -1.04
N GLN A 254 -4.51 -10.73 -1.86
CA GLN A 254 -5.97 -10.69 -1.66
C GLN A 254 -6.37 -11.28 -0.30
N SER A 255 -5.64 -12.26 0.24
CA SER A 255 -5.91 -12.76 1.59
C SER A 255 -5.81 -11.68 2.69
N ARG A 256 -5.04 -10.61 2.46
CA ARG A 256 -4.82 -9.50 3.39
C ARG A 256 -5.65 -8.25 3.08
N VAL A 257 -6.21 -8.13 1.87
CA VAL A 257 -6.91 -6.90 1.42
C VAL A 257 -8.32 -7.13 0.85
N PHE A 258 -8.87 -8.35 0.92
CA PHE A 258 -10.18 -8.68 0.33
C PHE A 258 -11.37 -7.88 0.90
N ASP A 259 -11.29 -7.39 2.14
CA ASP A 259 -12.37 -6.66 2.80
C ASP A 259 -12.19 -5.14 2.65
N THR A 260 -12.82 -4.50 1.68
CA THR A 260 -12.73 -3.05 1.48
C THR A 260 -13.60 -2.21 2.42
N SER A 261 -14.13 -2.81 3.50
CA SER A 261 -15.06 -2.11 4.39
C SER A 261 -14.44 -0.97 5.21
N ASN A 262 -13.11 -0.92 5.30
CA ASN A 262 -12.37 0.19 5.91
C ASN A 262 -12.38 1.48 5.05
N ALA A 263 -12.85 1.41 3.80
CA ALA A 263 -12.97 2.53 2.85
C ALA A 263 -14.43 2.82 2.43
N LYS A 264 -15.40 2.40 3.25
CA LYS A 264 -16.86 2.59 2.99
C LYS A 264 -17.28 4.04 2.80
N ASP A 265 -16.54 4.98 3.40
CA ASP A 265 -16.74 6.42 3.21
C ASP A 265 -16.61 6.85 1.75
N MET A 266 -15.76 6.17 0.96
CA MET A 266 -15.60 6.42 -0.47
C MET A 266 -16.53 5.56 -1.33
N ALA A 267 -16.80 4.33 -0.92
CA ALA A 267 -17.60 3.38 -1.71
C ALA A 267 -19.04 3.88 -1.99
N ASN A 268 -19.57 4.77 -1.15
CA ASN A 268 -20.90 5.35 -1.32
C ASN A 268 -20.92 6.57 -2.27
N ASP A 269 -19.76 7.10 -2.67
CA ASP A 269 -19.66 8.21 -3.60
C ASP A 269 -19.76 7.71 -5.06
N PRO A 270 -20.71 8.19 -5.87
CA PRO A 270 -20.90 7.75 -7.25
C PRO A 270 -19.65 7.92 -8.14
N PHE A 271 -18.81 8.93 -7.88
CA PHE A 271 -17.59 9.16 -8.64
C PHE A 271 -16.58 8.03 -8.41
N TYR A 272 -16.31 7.69 -7.14
CA TYR A 272 -15.38 6.61 -6.80
C TYR A 272 -15.92 5.24 -7.21
N ALA A 273 -17.24 5.00 -7.05
CA ALA A 273 -17.87 3.78 -7.53
C ALA A 273 -17.75 3.62 -9.06
N HIS A 274 -17.86 4.72 -9.82
CA HIS A 274 -17.64 4.70 -11.27
C HIS A 274 -16.19 4.37 -11.61
N LEU A 275 -15.22 5.03 -10.97
CA LEU A 275 -13.80 4.77 -11.21
C LEU A 275 -13.41 3.33 -10.89
N ASN A 276 -13.87 2.78 -9.77
CA ASN A 276 -13.63 1.37 -9.41
C ASN A 276 -14.20 0.42 -10.49
N LYS A 277 -15.45 0.63 -10.92
CA LYS A 277 -16.10 -0.22 -11.92
C LYS A 277 -15.45 -0.16 -13.31
N HIS A 278 -14.92 1.01 -13.69
CA HIS A 278 -14.44 1.29 -15.05
C HIS A 278 -12.92 1.52 -15.12
N TYR A 279 -12.18 1.20 -14.05
CA TYR A 279 -10.75 1.50 -13.89
C TYR A 279 -9.92 1.12 -15.12
N THR A 280 -10.06 -0.11 -15.61
CA THR A 280 -9.32 -0.61 -16.79
C THR A 280 -9.57 0.24 -18.04
N TRP A 281 -10.79 0.77 -18.24
CA TRP A 281 -11.10 1.63 -19.38
C TRP A 281 -10.41 2.98 -19.29
N HIS A 282 -10.29 3.56 -18.08
CA HIS A 282 -9.52 4.78 -17.88
C HIS A 282 -8.03 4.55 -18.12
N VAL A 283 -7.48 3.41 -17.66
CA VAL A 283 -6.08 3.03 -17.90
C VAL A 283 -5.83 2.87 -19.41
N VAL A 284 -6.63 2.08 -20.13
CA VAL A 284 -6.45 1.91 -21.58
C VAL A 284 -6.65 3.24 -22.32
N GLY A 285 -7.68 4.01 -21.92
CA GLY A 285 -8.01 5.31 -22.51
C GLY A 285 -6.88 6.32 -22.41
N GLN A 286 -6.15 6.38 -21.28
CA GLN A 286 -5.03 7.31 -21.16
C GLN A 286 -3.84 6.93 -22.07
N PHE A 287 -3.49 5.64 -22.19
CA PHE A 287 -2.38 5.23 -23.07
C PHE A 287 -2.74 5.50 -24.53
N LEU A 288 -3.99 5.26 -24.91
CA LEU A 288 -4.49 5.61 -26.24
C LEU A 288 -4.46 7.12 -26.46
N ALA A 289 -4.91 7.93 -25.51
CA ALA A 289 -4.88 9.39 -25.61
C ALA A 289 -3.45 9.93 -25.74
N ILE A 290 -2.50 9.43 -24.94
CA ILE A 290 -1.09 9.79 -25.03
C ILE A 290 -0.54 9.48 -26.43
N TYR A 291 -0.84 8.29 -26.96
CA TYR A 291 -0.40 7.90 -28.31
C TYR A 291 -1.03 8.76 -29.40
N LEU A 292 -2.33 9.03 -29.34
CA LEU A 292 -3.03 9.81 -30.35
C LEU A 292 -2.60 11.29 -30.37
N LEU A 293 -2.23 11.85 -29.20
CA LEU A 293 -1.85 13.25 -29.08
C LEU A 293 -0.35 13.50 -29.33
N GLY A 294 0.52 12.55 -29.00
CA GLY A 294 1.97 12.74 -29.05
C GLY A 294 2.76 11.66 -29.76
N GLY A 295 2.08 10.69 -30.39
CA GLY A 295 2.71 9.61 -31.14
C GLY A 295 3.36 8.53 -30.27
N PHE A 296 4.22 7.74 -30.92
CA PHE A 296 4.87 6.58 -30.30
C PHE A 296 5.89 7.00 -29.23
N GLU A 297 6.61 8.10 -29.46
CA GLU A 297 7.60 8.64 -28.55
C GLU A 297 6.94 9.16 -27.26
N ALA A 298 5.77 9.82 -27.36
CA ALA A 298 4.99 10.19 -26.19
C ALA A 298 4.51 8.96 -25.41
N LEU A 299 4.08 7.90 -26.10
CA LEU A 299 3.69 6.65 -25.46
C LEU A 299 4.86 6.03 -24.67
N ILE A 300 6.08 6.08 -25.21
CA ILE A 300 7.28 5.62 -24.52
C ILE A 300 7.55 6.48 -23.27
N TRP A 301 7.56 7.81 -23.41
CA TRP A 301 7.99 8.71 -22.33
C TRP A 301 6.90 9.01 -21.29
N ALA A 302 5.76 9.53 -21.73
CA ALA A 302 4.63 9.88 -20.87
C ALA A 302 3.75 8.67 -20.50
N GLY A 303 3.81 7.60 -21.29
CA GLY A 303 3.16 6.32 -20.99
C GLY A 303 4.09 5.40 -20.19
N CYS A 304 4.97 4.67 -20.87
CA CYS A 304 5.75 3.57 -20.31
C CYS A 304 6.77 4.02 -19.25
N LEU A 305 7.73 4.87 -19.61
CA LEU A 305 8.80 5.34 -18.71
C LEU A 305 8.23 6.03 -17.49
N ARG A 306 7.26 6.93 -17.67
CA ARG A 306 6.56 7.60 -16.56
C ARG A 306 5.85 6.62 -15.63
N THR A 307 5.20 5.57 -16.16
CA THR A 307 4.56 4.54 -15.33
C THR A 307 5.60 3.80 -14.49
N VAL A 308 6.66 3.31 -15.11
CA VAL A 308 7.74 2.56 -14.43
C VAL A 308 8.43 3.42 -13.37
N TRP A 309 8.71 4.69 -13.69
CA TRP A 309 9.33 5.64 -12.78
C TRP A 309 8.47 5.86 -11.53
N VAL A 310 7.19 6.17 -11.71
CA VAL A 310 6.24 6.39 -10.61
C VAL A 310 6.06 5.11 -9.79
N TYR A 311 5.99 3.94 -10.42
CA TYR A 311 5.93 2.65 -9.74
C TYR A 311 7.10 2.45 -8.79
N HIS A 312 8.33 2.48 -9.30
CA HIS A 312 9.48 2.20 -8.46
C HIS A 312 9.63 3.21 -7.32
N ILE A 313 9.30 4.48 -7.53
CA ILE A 313 9.31 5.47 -6.45
C ILE A 313 8.29 5.12 -5.37
N THR A 314 7.04 4.82 -5.73
CA THR A 314 6.04 4.41 -4.74
C THR A 314 6.42 3.10 -4.05
N TRP A 315 6.98 2.14 -4.79
CA TRP A 315 7.44 0.87 -4.25
C TRP A 315 8.64 1.02 -3.32
N PHE A 316 9.50 2.02 -3.55
CA PHE A 316 10.57 2.37 -2.62
C PHE A 316 10.05 2.95 -1.30
N VAL A 317 8.87 3.57 -1.27
CA VAL A 317 8.23 3.94 0.01
C VAL A 317 7.93 2.68 0.83
N ASN A 318 7.39 1.63 0.22
CA ASN A 318 7.09 0.37 0.92
C ASN A 318 8.34 -0.43 1.32
N SER A 319 9.44 -0.29 0.56
CA SER A 319 10.63 -1.13 0.71
C SER A 319 11.82 -0.37 1.29
N ALA A 320 12.39 0.55 0.51
CA ALA A 320 13.53 1.34 0.95
C ALA A 320 13.24 2.18 2.19
N ALA A 321 12.04 2.77 2.31
CA ALA A 321 11.66 3.55 3.50
C ALA A 321 11.20 2.68 4.68
N HIS A 322 11.28 1.35 4.59
CA HIS A 322 11.14 0.41 5.71
C HIS A 322 12.42 -0.40 5.98
N ALA A 323 13.43 -0.28 5.12
CA ALA A 323 14.71 -0.98 5.27
C ALA A 323 15.89 -0.03 5.55
N TRP A 324 15.88 1.17 4.97
CA TRP A 324 17.03 2.08 4.96
C TRP A 324 16.64 3.50 5.39
N GLY A 325 17.53 4.13 6.15
CA GLY A 325 17.37 5.51 6.61
C GLY A 325 17.50 5.64 8.13
N TYR A 326 16.78 6.60 8.70
CA TYR A 326 16.82 6.91 10.13
C TYR A 326 15.41 7.05 10.69
N GLN A 327 15.28 6.93 12.00
CA GLN A 327 14.02 7.13 12.73
C GLN A 327 14.20 8.29 13.69
N ASP A 328 13.32 9.29 13.58
CA ASP A 328 13.25 10.41 14.52
C ASP A 328 12.16 10.17 15.56
N TYR A 329 11.18 9.31 15.26
CA TYR A 329 10.00 9.07 16.08
C TYR A 329 9.78 7.57 16.36
N GLU A 330 9.35 7.28 17.57
CA GLU A 330 9.01 5.94 18.04
C GLU A 330 7.64 5.51 17.52
N THR A 331 7.63 4.71 16.45
CA THR A 331 6.42 4.17 15.81
C THR A 331 6.19 2.69 16.15
N GLY A 332 7.24 1.99 16.58
CA GLY A 332 7.24 0.54 16.83
C GLY A 332 7.29 -0.31 15.56
N ASP A 333 7.31 0.30 14.37
CA ASP A 333 7.50 -0.36 13.08
C ASP A 333 8.89 -0.05 12.49
N GLN A 334 9.13 -0.52 11.26
CA GLN A 334 10.40 -0.36 10.56
C GLN A 334 10.45 0.87 9.64
N SER A 335 9.43 1.75 9.69
CA SER A 335 9.40 2.96 8.87
C SER A 335 10.60 3.87 9.15
N ARG A 336 11.19 4.46 8.10
CA ARG A 336 12.43 5.24 8.12
C ARG A 336 12.31 6.47 7.22
N ASN A 337 12.88 7.56 7.70
CA ASN A 337 13.13 8.75 6.89
C ASN A 337 14.27 8.49 5.91
N ASN A 338 13.99 8.71 4.63
CA ASN A 338 14.87 8.44 3.51
C ASN A 338 14.82 9.61 2.51
N TRP A 339 15.91 10.37 2.42
CA TRP A 339 15.93 11.65 1.71
C TRP A 339 15.76 11.53 0.19
N TRP A 340 16.30 10.48 -0.44
CA TRP A 340 16.21 10.32 -1.89
C TRP A 340 14.83 9.81 -2.30
N VAL A 341 14.21 8.96 -1.48
CA VAL A 341 12.77 8.65 -1.61
C VAL A 341 11.94 9.90 -1.33
N GLY A 342 12.35 10.76 -0.40
CA GLY A 342 11.69 12.03 -0.11
C GLY A 342 11.69 12.96 -1.33
N LEU A 343 12.83 13.11 -1.99
CA LEU A 343 12.97 13.94 -3.18
C LEU A 343 12.15 13.41 -4.37
N LEU A 344 12.33 12.13 -4.71
CA LEU A 344 11.66 11.49 -5.84
C LEU A 344 10.17 11.23 -5.57
N GLY A 345 9.81 10.93 -4.33
CA GLY A 345 8.44 10.73 -3.89
C GLY A 345 7.74 12.02 -3.48
N PHE A 346 8.22 13.20 -3.84
CA PHE A 346 7.54 14.48 -3.51
C PHE A 346 7.23 14.67 -2.00
N GLY A 347 8.04 14.11 -1.11
CA GLY A 347 7.90 14.14 0.35
C GLY A 347 7.59 12.79 1.00
N GLU A 348 7.23 11.76 0.23
CA GLU A 348 6.79 10.46 0.79
C GLU A 348 7.88 9.62 1.44
N GLY A 349 9.15 9.94 1.20
CA GLY A 349 10.28 9.29 1.87
C GLY A 349 10.53 9.74 3.30
N TRP A 350 9.86 10.78 3.81
CA TRP A 350 9.85 11.10 5.24
C TRP A 350 8.90 10.16 6.00
N HIS A 351 9.16 8.85 5.83
CA HIS A 351 8.18 7.82 6.10
C HIS A 351 8.02 7.54 7.60
N ASN A 352 9.10 7.63 8.38
CA ASN A 352 8.99 7.53 9.84
C ASN A 352 8.19 8.69 10.44
N ASN A 353 8.35 9.91 9.91
CA ASN A 353 7.50 11.03 10.31
C ASN A 353 6.04 10.79 9.99
N HIS A 354 5.77 10.25 8.80
CA HIS A 354 4.43 9.91 8.35
C HIS A 354 3.78 8.85 9.24
N HIS A 355 4.46 7.74 9.54
CA HIS A 355 3.94 6.70 10.44
C HIS A 355 3.75 7.20 11.88
N ALA A 356 4.55 8.16 12.35
CA ALA A 356 4.35 8.78 13.65
C ALA A 356 3.11 9.71 13.70
N PHE A 357 2.79 10.37 12.58
CA PHE A 357 1.73 11.36 12.48
C PHE A 357 0.94 11.20 11.18
N GLU A 358 0.28 10.06 11.00
CA GLU A 358 -0.38 9.66 9.74
C GLU A 358 -1.38 10.70 9.23
N PHE A 359 -2.04 11.41 10.16
CA PHE A 359 -3.02 12.45 9.86
C PHE A 359 -2.40 13.75 9.32
N SER A 360 -1.08 13.92 9.36
CA SER A 360 -0.38 15.15 9.01
C SER A 360 -0.44 15.42 7.51
N ALA A 361 -0.60 16.68 7.12
CA ALA A 361 -0.50 17.10 5.72
C ALA A 361 0.96 17.31 5.27
N ARG A 362 1.89 17.40 6.22
CA ARG A 362 3.32 17.61 6.02
C ARG A 362 4.08 16.40 6.55
N HIS A 363 4.81 15.71 5.69
CA HIS A 363 5.64 14.57 6.09
C HIS A 363 7.06 15.02 6.43
N GLY A 364 7.61 16.00 5.71
CA GLY A 364 8.93 16.58 6.04
C GLY A 364 8.83 17.53 7.23
N LEU A 365 8.96 17.05 8.46
CA LEU A 365 8.72 17.81 9.69
C LEU A 365 9.89 18.69 10.12
N GLU A 366 11.10 18.41 9.64
CA GLU A 366 12.29 19.23 9.85
C GLU A 366 12.53 20.18 8.67
N ASP A 367 13.27 21.28 8.89
CA ASP A 367 13.47 22.32 7.86
C ASP A 367 14.27 21.83 6.64
N TYR A 368 15.15 20.86 6.82
CA TYR A 368 15.93 20.25 5.73
C TYR A 368 15.16 19.14 4.98
N GLN A 369 13.98 18.75 5.46
CA GLN A 369 13.17 17.69 4.87
C GLN A 369 12.25 18.25 3.79
N TRP A 370 12.77 18.35 2.57
CA TRP A 370 12.02 18.87 1.42
C TRP A 370 10.77 18.02 1.12
N ASP A 371 9.60 18.66 1.09
CA ASP A 371 8.30 18.02 0.86
C ASP A 371 7.53 18.84 -0.19
N MET A 372 7.62 18.43 -1.46
CA MET A 372 6.98 19.13 -2.58
C MET A 372 5.45 19.09 -2.48
N THR A 373 4.89 17.99 -1.99
CA THR A 373 3.44 17.86 -1.83
C THR A 373 2.92 18.82 -0.76
N TRP A 374 3.69 19.02 0.32
CA TRP A 374 3.38 20.05 1.31
C TRP A 374 3.39 21.46 0.70
N VAL A 375 4.38 21.78 -0.14
CA VAL A 375 4.41 23.07 -0.86
C VAL A 375 3.14 23.26 -1.71
N VAL A 376 2.69 22.21 -2.42
CA VAL A 376 1.42 22.25 -3.17
C VAL A 376 0.23 22.52 -2.26
N ILE A 377 0.13 21.84 -1.11
CA ILE A 377 -0.95 22.05 -0.13
C ILE A 377 -0.94 23.50 0.37
N GLN A 378 0.23 24.06 0.71
CA GLN A 378 0.34 25.46 1.13
C GLN A 378 -0.15 26.44 0.06
N GLN A 379 0.13 26.18 -1.22
CA GLN A 379 -0.36 27.01 -2.32
C GLN A 379 -1.88 26.90 -2.48
N LEU A 380 -2.45 25.69 -2.34
CA LEU A 380 -3.90 25.51 -2.33
C LEU A 380 -4.55 26.23 -1.13
N GLN A 381 -3.93 26.22 0.05
CA GLN A 381 -4.41 26.99 1.20
C GLN A 381 -4.41 28.49 0.92
N LYS A 382 -3.31 29.00 0.36
CA LYS A 382 -3.17 30.41 -0.01
C LYS A 382 -4.24 30.86 -0.99
N TRP A 383 -4.68 29.98 -1.89
CA TRP A 383 -5.77 30.24 -2.84
C TRP A 383 -7.18 29.96 -2.29
N GLY A 384 -7.30 29.55 -1.02
CA GLY A 384 -8.59 29.18 -0.42
C GLY A 384 -9.18 27.86 -0.96
N LEU A 385 -8.36 27.04 -1.63
CA LEU A 385 -8.75 25.76 -2.22
C LEU A 385 -8.48 24.57 -1.30
N ALA A 386 -7.68 24.76 -0.23
CA ALA A 386 -7.48 23.76 0.82
C ALA A 386 -7.80 24.34 2.20
N SER A 387 -8.49 23.56 3.02
CA SER A 387 -8.87 23.89 4.40
C SER A 387 -8.70 22.67 5.32
N ASN A 388 -8.91 22.85 6.63
CA ASN A 388 -8.78 21.78 7.64
C ASN A 388 -7.42 21.05 7.58
N VAL A 389 -6.36 21.79 7.27
CA VAL A 389 -5.01 21.23 7.15
C VAL A 389 -4.48 20.85 8.53
N LYS A 390 -4.14 19.58 8.71
CA LYS A 390 -3.69 19.03 9.98
C LYS A 390 -2.17 18.94 10.02
N LEU A 391 -1.60 19.26 11.18
CA LEU A 391 -0.18 19.15 11.48
C LEU A 391 -0.02 18.64 12.93
N PRO A 392 1.06 17.90 13.24
CA PRO A 392 1.33 17.51 14.61
C PRO A 392 1.75 18.72 15.45
N SER A 393 1.24 18.79 16.68
CA SER A 393 1.69 19.75 17.68
C SER A 393 3.10 19.43 18.17
N ASP A 394 3.81 20.42 18.72
CA ASP A 394 5.14 20.20 19.30
C ASP A 394 5.11 19.17 20.43
N LYS A 395 4.06 19.19 21.27
CA LYS A 395 3.84 18.19 22.31
C LYS A 395 3.69 16.77 21.75
N GLN A 396 3.01 16.60 20.61
CA GLN A 396 2.89 15.30 19.95
C GLN A 396 4.23 14.83 19.40
N LYS A 397 5.01 15.75 18.79
CA LYS A 397 6.37 15.47 18.30
C LYS A 397 7.30 15.06 19.44
N GLU A 398 7.35 15.84 20.52
CA GLU A 398 8.19 15.57 21.70
C GLU A 398 7.88 14.22 22.33
N ARG A 399 6.59 13.87 22.44
CA ARG A 399 6.16 12.59 23.04
C ARG A 399 6.70 11.37 22.30
N LEU A 400 6.79 11.43 20.98
CA LEU A 400 7.28 10.31 20.16
C LEU A 400 8.76 10.46 19.80
N ARG A 401 9.41 11.56 20.15
CA ARG A 401 10.78 11.85 19.69
C ARG A 401 11.74 10.81 20.28
N LEU A 402 12.42 10.08 19.40
CA LEU A 402 13.53 9.24 19.82
C LEU A 402 14.69 10.12 20.28
N PRO A 403 15.49 9.66 21.26
CA PRO A 403 16.72 10.35 21.65
C PRO A 403 17.57 10.60 20.39
N LYS A 404 18.07 11.84 20.24
CA LYS A 404 18.98 12.16 19.13
C LYS A 404 20.11 11.14 19.14
N ARG A 405 20.36 10.48 18.00
CA ARG A 405 21.56 9.66 17.82
C ARG A 405 22.76 10.51 18.19
N THR A 406 23.34 10.25 19.36
CA THR A 406 24.71 10.70 19.62
C THR A 406 25.56 9.92 18.62
N TRP A 407 26.40 10.60 17.86
CA TRP A 407 27.33 9.99 16.91
C TRP A 407 28.44 9.17 17.62
N GLU A 408 28.25 8.83 18.88
CA GLU A 408 29.19 8.08 19.70
C GLU A 408 29.01 6.59 19.43
N GLY A 409 29.83 6.04 18.54
CA GLY A 409 30.12 4.60 18.54
C GLY A 409 29.52 3.76 17.42
N ALA A 410 29.16 4.34 16.27
CA ALA A 410 29.07 3.56 15.03
C ALA A 410 30.50 3.19 14.56
N ALA A 411 31.19 2.36 15.34
CA ALA A 411 32.31 1.61 14.84
C ALA A 411 31.76 0.70 13.74
N ILE A 412 32.00 1.11 12.50
CA ILE A 412 31.94 0.25 11.33
C ILE A 412 32.84 -0.94 11.66
N LYS A 413 32.26 -2.05 12.10
CA LYS A 413 32.94 -3.34 12.04
C LYS A 413 32.99 -3.70 10.56
N ALA A 414 34.13 -3.35 9.96
CA ALA A 414 34.53 -3.72 8.62
C ALA A 414 34.62 -5.24 8.45
#